data_AF-A0A7C5XTE5-F1
#
_entry.id   AF-A0A7C5XTE5-F1
#
_cell.length_a   1.000
_cell.length_b   1.000
_cell.length_c   1.000
_cell.angle_alpha   90.00
_cell.angle_beta   90.00
_cell.angle_gamma   90.00
#
_symmetry.space_group_name_H-M   'P 1'
#
loop_
_entity.id
_entity.type
_entity.pdbx_description
1 polymer ?
#
loop_
_entity_poly.entity_id
_entity_poly.type
_entity_poly.pdbx_seq_one_letter_code
_entity_poly.pdbx_strand_id
1 'polypeptide(L)'
;MSRRDATPSTKVRRPLQPQVRFLVVFLVLIAIGFGTIALKPVNDAGVEPYPAFVARVAGAILRGMGENLTVRGCLLTSPRFSVSIFNGCNGLITTMILVTAVLAFPATWRAKLIGVAGGIVGVQLVNMIRIVSL
;
A
#
# COMPACT_ATOMS: atom_id res chain seq x y z
N MET A 1 7.37 65.10 -20.83
CA MET A 1 8.11 63.82 -20.92
C MET A 1 8.17 63.19 -19.52
N SER A 2 7.14 62.46 -19.12
CA SER A 2 7.06 61.80 -17.81
C SER A 2 7.52 60.36 -17.96
N ARG A 3 8.72 60.05 -17.41
CA ARG A 3 9.27 58.69 -17.37
C ARG A 3 8.34 57.82 -16.51
N ARG A 4 7.71 56.81 -17.12
CA ARG A 4 7.03 55.75 -16.38
C ARG A 4 8.11 54.83 -15.85
N ASP A 5 8.36 54.91 -14.55
CA ASP A 5 9.22 53.96 -13.84
C ASP A 5 8.58 52.58 -13.90
N ALA A 6 9.15 51.69 -14.71
CA ALA A 6 8.79 50.28 -14.74
C ALA A 6 9.30 49.63 -13.45
N THR A 7 8.39 49.38 -12.51
CA THR A 7 8.70 48.61 -11.30
C THR A 7 8.96 47.15 -11.68
N PRO A 8 10.05 46.52 -11.20
CA PRO A 8 10.32 45.12 -11.52
C PRO A 8 9.25 44.24 -10.86
N SER A 9 8.52 43.48 -11.67
CA SER A 9 7.57 42.48 -11.17
C SER A 9 8.35 41.32 -10.52
N THR A 10 8.59 41.43 -9.23
CA THR A 10 9.13 40.34 -8.41
C THR A 10 8.09 39.23 -8.39
N LYS A 11 8.32 38.16 -9.17
CA LYS A 11 7.50 36.94 -9.10
C LYS A 11 7.62 36.36 -7.69
N VAL A 12 6.66 36.69 -6.82
CA VAL A 12 6.48 36.04 -5.52
C VAL A 12 6.23 34.57 -5.79
N ARG A 13 7.24 33.72 -5.60
CA ARG A 13 7.07 32.26 -5.62
C ARG A 13 6.14 31.93 -4.46
N ARG A 14 4.84 31.76 -4.76
CA ARG A 14 3.88 31.28 -3.77
C ARG A 14 4.40 29.93 -3.25
N PRO A 15 4.67 29.77 -1.95
CA PRO A 15 5.06 28.48 -1.42
C PRO A 15 3.94 27.50 -1.79
N LEU A 16 4.31 26.35 -2.37
CA LEU A 16 3.36 25.29 -2.70
C LEU A 16 2.49 25.05 -1.48
N GLN A 17 1.17 25.18 -1.63
CA GLN A 17 0.26 24.93 -0.52
C GLN A 17 0.50 23.50 0.03
N PRO A 18 0.39 23.28 1.35
CA PRO A 18 0.68 21.99 1.97
C PRO A 18 -0.01 20.80 1.28
N GLN A 19 -1.21 21.00 0.70
CA GLN A 19 -1.91 19.95 -0.05
C GLN A 19 -1.20 19.59 -1.37
N VAL A 20 -0.65 20.58 -2.09
CA VAL A 20 0.09 20.35 -3.35
C VAL A 20 1.41 19.63 -3.05
N ARG A 21 2.09 20.01 -1.96
CA ARG A 21 3.29 19.30 -1.52
C ARG A 21 3.01 17.84 -1.18
N PHE A 22 1.93 17.57 -0.44
CA PHE A 22 1.48 16.21 -0.15
C PHE A 22 1.22 15.44 -1.46
N LEU A 23 0.42 16.02 -2.36
CA LEU A 23 0.03 15.37 -3.61
C LEU A 23 1.24 15.03 -4.47
N VAL A 24 2.18 15.96 -4.64
CA VAL A 24 3.40 15.72 -5.43
C VAL A 24 4.25 14.63 -4.80
N VAL A 25 4.47 14.67 -3.49
CA VAL A 25 5.26 13.63 -2.79
C VAL A 25 4.56 12.28 -2.89
N PHE A 26 3.24 12.23 -2.72
CA PHE A 26 2.46 11.01 -2.87
C PHE A 26 2.56 10.43 -4.28
N LEU A 27 2.36 11.25 -5.32
CA LEU A 27 2.45 10.85 -6.72
C LEU A 27 3.86 10.35 -7.09
N VAL A 28 4.91 10.98 -6.56
CA VAL A 28 6.28 10.52 -6.76
C VAL A 28 6.52 9.19 -6.05
N LEU A 29 6.13 9.06 -4.78
CA LEU A 29 6.33 7.83 -4.00
C LEU A 29 5.56 6.65 -4.58
N ILE A 30 4.31 6.86 -5.01
CA ILE A 30 3.50 5.80 -5.63
C ILE A 30 4.06 5.41 -7.00
N ALA A 31 4.51 6.37 -7.82
CA ALA A 31 5.14 6.07 -9.11
C ALA A 31 6.45 5.29 -8.94
N ILE A 32 7.27 5.66 -7.95
CA ILE A 32 8.47 4.89 -7.59
C ILE A 32 8.06 3.50 -7.11
N GLY A 33 7.06 3.36 -6.23
CA GLY A 33 6.60 2.07 -5.72
C GLY A 33 6.09 1.13 -6.82
N PHE A 34 5.31 1.63 -7.77
CA PHE A 34 4.90 0.84 -8.93
C PHE A 34 6.06 0.55 -9.88
N GLY A 35 6.96 1.52 -10.10
CA GLY A 35 8.15 1.33 -10.91
C GLY A 35 9.09 0.27 -10.35
N THR A 36 9.27 0.22 -9.02
CA THR A 36 10.10 -0.81 -8.37
C THR A 36 9.44 -2.17 -8.45
N ILE A 37 8.13 -2.28 -8.23
CA ILE A 37 7.38 -3.54 -8.41
C ILE A 37 7.47 -4.05 -9.86
N ALA A 38 7.50 -3.15 -10.85
CA ALA A 38 7.62 -3.51 -12.26
C ALA A 38 9.01 -4.02 -12.65
N LEU A 39 10.04 -3.81 -11.82
CA LEU A 39 11.37 -4.38 -12.07
C LEU A 39 11.30 -5.89 -11.88
N LYS A 40 11.65 -6.64 -12.94
CA LYS A 40 11.69 -8.10 -12.93
C LYS A 40 12.35 -8.74 -11.69
N PRO A 41 13.54 -8.31 -11.22
CA PRO A 41 14.14 -8.90 -10.02
C PRO A 41 13.34 -8.63 -8.74
N VAL A 42 12.65 -7.49 -8.63
CA VAL A 42 11.83 -7.14 -7.47
C VAL A 42 10.49 -7.86 -7.52
N ASN A 43 9.92 -7.98 -8.72
CA ASN A 43 8.71 -8.75 -8.95
C ASN A 43 8.91 -10.22 -8.55
N ASP A 44 9.95 -10.86 -9.09
CA ASP A 44 10.20 -12.28 -8.92
C ASP A 44 10.64 -12.60 -7.47
N ALA A 45 11.36 -11.68 -6.80
CA ALA A 45 11.82 -11.89 -5.41
C ALA A 45 10.81 -11.47 -4.33
N GLY A 46 9.92 -10.51 -4.61
CA GLY A 46 9.07 -9.87 -3.59
C GLY A 46 7.58 -9.97 -3.87
N VAL A 47 7.16 -9.78 -5.12
CA VAL A 47 5.73 -9.68 -5.50
C VAL A 47 5.14 -11.05 -5.78
N GLU A 48 5.88 -11.92 -6.46
CA GLU A 48 5.48 -13.30 -6.76
C GLU A 48 5.39 -14.19 -5.50
N PRO A 49 6.33 -14.13 -4.52
CA PRO A 49 6.22 -14.94 -3.30
C PRO A 49 5.28 -14.36 -2.23
N TYR A 50 4.91 -13.08 -2.32
CA TYR A 50 4.05 -12.44 -1.32
C TYR A 50 2.66 -13.10 -1.15
N PRO A 51 1.91 -13.46 -2.21
CA PRO A 51 0.67 -14.21 -2.05
C PRO A 51 0.85 -15.52 -1.27
N ALA A 52 1.95 -16.24 -1.48
CA ALA A 52 2.25 -17.47 -0.74
C ALA A 52 2.59 -17.20 0.74
N PHE A 53 3.25 -16.08 1.05
CA PHE A 53 3.46 -15.65 2.43
C PHE A 53 2.14 -15.31 3.14
N VAL A 54 1.29 -14.52 2.49
CA VAL A 54 -0.05 -14.17 3.01
C VAL A 54 -0.89 -15.44 3.22
N ALA A 55 -0.83 -16.39 2.29
CA ALA A 55 -1.52 -17.67 2.41
C ALA A 55 -1.07 -18.49 3.64
N ARG A 56 0.23 -18.50 3.95
CA ARG A 56 0.77 -19.15 5.15
C ARG A 56 0.30 -18.48 6.43
N VAL A 57 0.34 -17.15 6.50
CA VAL A 57 -0.10 -16.40 7.69
C VAL A 57 -1.60 -16.58 7.91
N ALA A 58 -2.41 -16.46 6.86
CA ALA A 58 -3.85 -16.70 6.92
C ALA A 58 -4.16 -18.14 7.37
N GLY A 59 -3.46 -19.13 6.80
CA GLY A 59 -3.62 -20.52 7.20
C GLY A 59 -3.20 -20.81 8.64
N ALA A 60 -2.15 -20.16 9.16
CA ALA A 60 -1.73 -20.30 10.55
C ALA A 60 -2.80 -19.76 11.51
N ILE A 61 -3.39 -18.60 11.21
CA ILE A 61 -4.47 -18.01 12.00
C ILE A 61 -5.70 -18.91 12.01
N LEU A 62 -6.15 -19.35 10.82
CA LEU A 62 -7.35 -20.19 10.69
C LEU A 62 -7.18 -21.58 11.35
N ARG A 63 -5.96 -22.15 11.31
CA ARG A 63 -5.63 -23.38 12.08
C ARG A 63 -5.71 -23.15 13.58
N GLY A 64 -5.24 -21.99 14.06
CA GLY A 64 -5.40 -21.59 15.46
C GLY A 64 -6.86 -21.43 15.89
N MET A 65 -7.76 -21.15 14.94
CA MET A 65 -9.21 -21.09 15.17
C MET A 65 -9.92 -22.46 15.06
N GLY A 66 -9.18 -23.54 14.83
CA GLY A 66 -9.72 -24.92 14.78
C GLY A 66 -10.14 -25.40 13.39
N GLU A 67 -9.85 -24.64 12.33
CA GLU A 67 -10.22 -25.01 10.97
C GLU A 67 -9.21 -26.01 10.37
N ASN A 68 -9.71 -27.16 9.88
CA ASN A 68 -8.91 -28.20 9.23
C ASN A 68 -8.56 -27.80 7.80
N LEU A 69 -7.49 -27.02 7.63
CA LEU A 69 -7.08 -26.48 6.34
C LEU A 69 -5.63 -26.83 5.96
N THR A 70 -5.43 -26.96 4.66
CA THR A 70 -4.17 -27.28 4.00
C THR A 70 -3.75 -26.07 3.17
N VAL A 71 -2.51 -25.61 3.37
CA VAL A 71 -1.93 -24.51 2.59
C VAL A 71 -0.90 -25.09 1.61
N ARG A 72 -1.10 -24.89 0.30
CA ARG A 72 -0.14 -25.24 -0.75
C ARG A 72 0.14 -24.03 -1.63
N GLY A 73 1.32 -23.41 -1.45
CA GLY A 73 1.68 -22.17 -2.15
C GLY A 73 0.69 -21.06 -1.82
N CYS A 74 -0.12 -20.68 -2.82
CA CYS A 74 -1.15 -19.65 -2.71
C CYS A 74 -2.56 -20.21 -2.43
N LEU A 75 -2.73 -21.54 -2.44
CA LEU A 75 -4.01 -22.22 -2.29
C LEU A 75 -4.25 -22.60 -0.81
N LEU A 76 -5.37 -22.14 -0.26
CA LEU A 76 -5.93 -22.60 1.02
C LEU A 76 -7.10 -23.53 0.72
N THR A 77 -7.07 -24.75 1.25
CA THR A 77 -8.14 -25.75 1.06
C THR A 77 -8.54 -26.36 2.39
N SER A 78 -9.82 -26.28 2.73
CA SER A 78 -10.47 -26.98 3.84
C SER A 78 -11.61 -27.86 3.29
N PRO A 79 -12.16 -28.81 4.08
CA PRO A 79 -13.35 -29.57 3.69
C PRO A 79 -14.57 -28.72 3.35
N ARG A 80 -14.59 -27.44 3.76
CA ARG A 80 -15.71 -26.51 3.57
C ARG A 80 -15.47 -25.47 2.47
N PHE A 81 -14.21 -25.19 2.10
CA PHE A 81 -13.88 -24.16 1.10
C PHE A 81 -12.50 -24.36 0.45
N SER A 82 -12.30 -23.82 -0.75
CA SER A 82 -10.99 -23.77 -1.42
C SER A 82 -10.80 -22.41 -2.08
N VAL A 83 -9.77 -21.67 -1.67
CA VAL A 83 -9.49 -20.31 -2.16
C VAL A 83 -8.01 -20.18 -2.51
N SER A 84 -7.72 -19.66 -3.71
CA SER A 84 -6.38 -19.31 -4.16
C SER A 84 -6.15 -17.81 -4.10
N ILE A 85 -5.07 -17.38 -3.45
CA ILE A 85 -4.69 -15.98 -3.30
C ILE A 85 -3.77 -15.57 -4.47
N PHE A 86 -4.27 -14.74 -5.39
CA PHE A 86 -3.48 -14.20 -6.50
C PHE A 86 -2.94 -12.79 -6.20
N ASN A 87 -1.96 -12.35 -7.00
CA ASN A 87 -1.50 -10.97 -6.97
C ASN A 87 -2.67 -10.02 -7.28
N GLY A 88 -2.99 -9.15 -6.33
CA GLY A 88 -4.18 -8.26 -6.37
C GLY A 88 -5.30 -8.61 -5.38
N CYS A 89 -5.29 -9.81 -4.77
CA CYS A 89 -6.21 -10.20 -3.69
C CYS A 89 -5.48 -10.56 -2.38
N ASN A 90 -4.19 -10.26 -2.30
CA ASN A 90 -3.35 -10.41 -1.10
C ASN A 90 -3.18 -9.11 -0.30
N GLY A 91 -3.82 -8.01 -0.72
CA GLY A 91 -3.69 -6.71 -0.07
C GLY A 91 -2.33 -6.00 -0.27
N LEU A 92 -1.41 -6.54 -1.08
CA LEU A 92 -0.07 -5.98 -1.28
C LEU A 92 -0.11 -4.56 -1.85
N ILE A 93 -0.81 -4.40 -2.98
CA ILE A 93 -0.92 -3.12 -3.68
C ILE A 93 -1.65 -2.11 -2.79
N THR A 94 -2.74 -2.53 -2.14
CA THR A 94 -3.51 -1.69 -1.20
C THR A 94 -2.67 -1.22 -0.02
N THR A 95 -1.86 -2.12 0.55
CA THR A 95 -0.93 -1.81 1.64
C THR A 95 0.16 -0.84 1.18
N MET A 96 0.71 -1.04 -0.02
CA MET A 96 1.71 -0.13 -0.59
C MET A 96 1.13 1.28 -0.80
N ILE A 97 -0.08 1.39 -1.35
CA ILE A 97 -0.77 2.67 -1.53
C ILE A 97 -1.01 3.34 -0.16
N LEU A 98 -1.43 2.58 0.85
CA LEU A 98 -1.61 3.09 2.20
C LEU A 98 -0.28 3.61 2.80
N VAL A 99 0.80 2.83 2.69
CA VAL A 99 2.12 3.22 3.20
C VAL A 99 2.63 4.46 2.48
N THR A 100 2.54 4.53 1.16
CA THR A 100 2.97 5.70 0.39
C THR A 100 2.15 6.95 0.73
N ALA A 101 0.84 6.81 0.96
CA ALA A 101 -0.02 7.91 1.42
C ALA A 101 0.36 8.40 2.82
N VAL A 102 0.55 7.50 3.79
CA VAL A 102 0.92 7.86 5.17
C VAL A 102 2.33 8.48 5.22
N LEU A 103 3.26 7.98 4.42
CA LEU A 103 4.60 8.55 4.31
C LEU A 103 4.60 9.94 3.68
N ALA A 104 3.77 10.18 2.66
CA ALA A 104 3.61 11.48 2.04
C ALA A 104 2.97 12.52 2.97
N PHE A 105 2.14 12.08 3.93
CA PHE A 105 1.45 12.97 4.85
C PHE A 105 2.43 13.68 5.81
N PRO A 106 2.29 15.02 6.00
CA PRO A 106 3.16 15.78 6.90
C PRO A 106 2.75 15.57 8.36
N ALA A 107 2.99 14.37 8.90
CA ALA A 107 2.79 14.02 10.31
C ALA A 107 4.09 13.59 10.98
N THR A 108 4.06 13.51 12.32
CA THR A 108 5.17 12.97 13.12
C THR A 108 5.39 11.49 12.81
N TRP A 109 6.63 11.02 12.91
CA TRP A 109 6.97 9.61 12.64
C TRP A 109 6.19 8.62 13.51
N ARG A 110 5.85 8.99 14.75
CA ARG A 110 5.01 8.15 15.62
C ARG A 110 3.60 7.97 15.05
N ALA A 111 2.97 9.06 14.60
CA ALA A 111 1.65 9.00 13.97
C ALA A 111 1.71 8.20 12.66
N LYS A 112 2.81 8.31 11.89
CA LYS A 112 3.01 7.50 10.68
C LYS A 112 3.11 6.01 11.00
N LEU A 113 3.89 5.61 12.00
CA LEU A 113 4.03 4.20 12.39
C LEU A 113 2.70 3.61 12.87
N ILE A 114 1.95 4.35 13.69
CA ILE A 114 0.62 3.92 14.15
C ILE A 114 -0.35 3.81 12.97
N GLY A 115 -0.36 4.81 12.07
CA GLY A 115 -1.21 4.81 10.88
C GLY A 115 -0.88 3.68 9.91
N VAL A 116 0.40 3.37 9.71
CA VAL A 116 0.85 2.23 8.90
C VAL A 116 0.44 0.93 9.56
N ALA A 117 0.74 0.73 10.85
CA ALA A 117 0.41 -0.52 11.55
C ALA A 117 -1.11 -0.76 11.57
N GLY A 118 -1.89 0.24 11.99
CA GLY A 118 -3.36 0.16 12.02
C GLY A 118 -3.95 -0.02 10.62
N GLY A 119 -3.41 0.66 9.61
CA GLY A 119 -3.85 0.54 8.22
C GLY A 119 -3.55 -0.83 7.62
N ILE A 120 -2.38 -1.42 7.88
CA ILE A 120 -2.04 -2.78 7.45
C ILE A 120 -3.02 -3.78 8.06
N VAL A 121 -3.29 -3.68 9.37
CA VAL A 121 -4.24 -4.56 10.05
C VAL A 121 -5.65 -4.40 9.44
N GLY A 122 -6.11 -3.18 9.24
CA GLY A 122 -7.41 -2.90 8.63
C GLY A 122 -7.53 -3.47 7.21
N VAL A 123 -6.53 -3.24 6.35
CA VAL A 123 -6.47 -3.80 4.99
C VAL A 123 -6.51 -5.33 5.03
N GLN A 124 -5.76 -5.95 5.93
CA GLN A 124 -5.72 -7.41 6.05
C GLN A 124 -7.06 -7.99 6.51
N LEU A 125 -7.75 -7.34 7.44
CA LEU A 125 -9.08 -7.74 7.90
C LEU A 125 -10.13 -7.64 6.80
N VAL A 126 -10.17 -6.51 6.09
CA VAL A 126 -11.08 -6.34 4.94
C VAL A 126 -10.77 -7.36 3.85
N ASN A 127 -9.49 -7.65 3.60
CA ASN A 127 -9.09 -8.68 2.64
C ASN A 127 -9.56 -10.07 3.08
N MET A 128 -9.53 -10.38 4.37
CA MET A 128 -10.04 -11.65 4.91
C MET A 128 -11.55 -11.77 4.72
N ILE A 129 -12.32 -10.71 5.00
CA ILE A 129 -13.77 -10.67 4.76
C ILE A 129 -14.06 -10.95 3.28
N ARG A 130 -13.34 -10.29 2.37
CA ARG A 130 -13.47 -10.50 0.93
C ARG A 130 -13.24 -11.96 0.53
N ILE A 131 -12.20 -12.60 1.08
CA ILE A 131 -11.87 -14.00 0.80
C ILE A 131 -12.98 -14.94 1.27
N VAL A 132 -13.59 -14.67 2.43
CA VAL A 132 -14.63 -15.53 3.03
C VAL A 132 -16.00 -15.32 2.37
N SER A 133 -16.24 -14.17 1.75
CA SER A 133 -17.52 -13.84 1.11
C SER A 133 -17.61 -14.24 -0.37
N LEU A 134 -16.48 -14.63 -0.99
CA LEU A 134 -16.37 -15.08 -2.40
C LEU A 134 -16.56 -16.60 -2.48
#